data_AF-A0A078RZX8-F1
#
_entry.id   AF-A0A078RZX8-F1
#
_cell.length_a   1.000
_cell.length_b   1.000
_cell.length_c   1.000
_cell.angle_alpha   90.00
_cell.angle_beta   90.00
_cell.angle_gamma   90.00
#
_symmetry.space_group_name_H-M   'P 1'
#
loop_
_entity.id
_entity.type
_entity.pdbx_description
1 polymer ?
#
loop_
_entity_poly.entity_id
_entity_poly.type
_entity_poly.pdbx_seq_one_letter_code
_entity_poly.pdbx_strand_id
1 'polypeptide(L)'
;MEWHALYKDREQNTWKFDMIHIRKGSRYDGVVEKVTAAIAERLTPEIRKTILQIKFDVPDGVTIPGIEIYHAVFTGGVRTYKELEEWRKTNQLADSLGWLP
;
A
#
# COMPACT_ATOMS: atom_id res chain seq x y z
N MET A 1 -7.31 18.09 1.52
CA MET A 1 -7.96 18.12 0.18
C MET A 1 -7.35 17.00 -0.63
N GLU A 2 -8.13 16.35 -1.48
CA GLU A 2 -7.67 15.23 -2.31
C GLU A 2 -8.10 15.48 -3.75
N TRP A 3 -7.21 15.15 -4.68
CA TRP A 3 -7.45 15.20 -6.12
C TRP A 3 -7.03 13.89 -6.74
N HIS A 4 -7.90 13.38 -7.62
CA HIS A 4 -7.64 12.20 -8.43
C HIS A 4 -7.58 12.62 -9.89
N ALA A 5 -6.48 12.32 -10.57
CA ALA A 5 -6.36 12.52 -12.01
C ALA A 5 -6.20 11.16 -12.70
N LEU A 6 -7.03 10.93 -13.71
CA LEU A 6 -6.91 9.78 -14.60
C LEU A 6 -6.34 10.25 -15.93
N TYR A 7 -5.30 9.60 -16.42
CA TYR A 7 -4.66 9.89 -17.69
C TYR A 7 -4.60 8.62 -18.53
N LYS A 8 -5.07 8.69 -19.78
CA LYS A 8 -4.97 7.59 -20.72
C LYS A 8 -3.83 7.87 -21.69
N ASP A 9 -2.84 7.00 -21.74
CA ASP A 9 -1.68 7.18 -22.60
C ASP A 9 -1.97 6.74 -24.06
N ARG A 10 -0.95 6.87 -24.92
CA ARG A 10 -1.04 6.51 -26.34
C ARG A 10 -1.28 5.03 -26.57
N GLU A 11 -0.86 4.17 -25.64
CA GLU A 11 -1.01 2.71 -25.67
C GLU A 11 -2.32 2.25 -25.02
N GLN A 12 -3.21 3.19 -24.67
CA GLN A 12 -4.49 2.94 -23.99
C GLN A 12 -4.37 2.49 -22.53
N ASN A 13 -3.18 2.55 -21.91
CA ASN A 13 -3.05 2.29 -20.48
C ASN A 13 -3.63 3.47 -19.68
N THR A 14 -4.31 3.16 -18.58
CA THR A 14 -4.90 4.17 -17.69
C THR A 14 -4.03 4.36 -16.46
N TRP A 15 -3.51 5.56 -16.30
CA TRP A 15 -2.72 6.02 -15.17
C TRP A 15 -3.61 6.76 -14.19
N LYS A 16 -3.48 6.44 -12.90
CA LYS A 16 -4.17 7.15 -11.81
C LYS A 16 -3.14 7.88 -10.96
N PHE A 17 -3.34 9.18 -10.78
CA PHE A 17 -2.54 10.04 -9.92
C PHE A 17 -3.40 10.53 -8.76
N ASP A 18 -2.99 10.19 -7.55
CA ASP A 18 -3.63 10.64 -6.32
C ASP A 18 -2.77 11.72 -5.67
N MET A 19 -3.33 12.91 -5.48
CA MET A 19 -2.66 14.04 -4.85
C MET A 19 -3.42 14.41 -3.58
N ILE A 20 -2.75 14.34 -2.43
CA ILE A 20 -3.36 14.61 -1.13
C ILE A 20 -2.64 15.80 -0.50
N HIS A 21 -3.38 16.87 -0.23
CA HIS A 21 -2.91 17.99 0.57
C HIS A 21 -3.33 17.82 2.02
N ILE A 22 -2.33 17.65 2.88
CA ILE A 22 -2.48 17.60 4.35
C ILE A 22 -2.16 18.98 4.92
N ARG A 23 -3.10 19.53 5.68
CA ARG A 23 -2.90 20.84 6.34
C ARG A 23 -2.02 20.67 7.58
N LYS A 24 -1.02 21.54 7.73
CA LYS A 24 -0.19 21.61 8.94
C LYS A 24 -1.06 21.84 10.19
N GLY A 25 -0.79 21.09 11.26
CA GLY A 25 -1.55 21.06 12.51
C GLY A 25 -2.86 20.26 12.46
N SER A 26 -3.17 19.59 11.35
CA SER A 26 -4.31 18.69 11.27
C SER A 26 -4.01 17.32 11.90
N ARG A 27 -5.04 16.50 12.12
CA ARG A 27 -4.91 15.12 12.61
C ARG A 27 -3.94 14.26 11.79
N TYR A 28 -3.79 14.55 10.50
CA TYR A 28 -2.96 13.77 9.57
C TYR A 28 -1.56 14.37 9.36
N ASP A 29 -1.26 15.51 9.99
CA ASP A 29 0.04 16.17 9.87
C ASP A 29 1.17 15.26 10.42
N GLY A 30 2.14 14.93 9.57
CA GLY A 30 3.26 14.05 9.91
C GLY A 30 2.92 12.55 9.96
N VAL A 31 1.68 12.14 9.68
CA VAL A 31 1.28 10.72 9.76
C VAL A 31 1.92 9.92 8.63
N VAL A 32 1.86 10.43 7.40
CA VAL A 32 2.41 9.74 6.22
C VAL A 32 3.92 9.60 6.34
N GLU A 33 4.59 10.65 6.81
CA GLU A 33 6.03 10.69 7.02
C GLU A 33 6.46 9.65 8.06
N LYS A 34 5.73 9.54 9.18
CA LYS A 34 6.00 8.54 10.23
C LYS A 34 5.84 7.12 9.73
N VAL A 35 4.73 6.82 9.03
CA VAL A 35 4.48 5.48 8.48
C VAL A 35 5.55 5.13 7.44
N THR A 36 5.88 6.07 6.56
CA THR A 36 6.90 5.86 5.51
C THR A 36 8.28 5.62 6.12
N ALA A 37 8.67 6.39 7.14
CA ALA A 37 9.92 6.20 7.86
C ALA A 37 9.97 4.82 8.54
N ALA A 38 8.92 4.43 9.25
CA ALA A 38 8.82 3.14 9.93
C ALA A 38 8.90 1.95 8.96
N ILE A 39 8.32 2.09 7.76
CA ILE A 39 8.46 1.09 6.69
C ILE A 39 9.91 1.07 6.19
N ALA A 40 10.48 2.23 5.87
CA ALA A 40 11.82 2.34 5.31
C ALA A 40 12.90 1.74 6.22
N GLU A 41 12.78 1.94 7.54
CA GLU A 41 13.69 1.36 8.54
C GLU A 41 13.69 -0.18 8.56
N ARG A 42 12.56 -0.80 8.21
CA ARG A 42 12.37 -2.27 8.25
C ARG A 42 12.41 -2.92 6.86
N LEU A 43 12.54 -2.13 5.80
CA LEU A 43 12.45 -2.61 4.42
C LEU A 43 13.78 -3.21 3.96
N THR A 44 14.03 -4.48 4.27
CA THR A 44 15.18 -5.20 3.71
C THR A 44 14.99 -5.49 2.21
N PRO A 45 16.07 -5.78 1.46
CA PRO A 45 15.98 -6.17 0.04
C PRO A 45 15.03 -7.34 -0.21
N GLU A 46 15.00 -8.32 0.70
CA GLU A 46 14.14 -9.51 0.63
C GLU A 46 12.66 -9.15 0.84
N ILE A 47 12.37 -8.32 1.85
CA ILE A 47 11.01 -7.83 2.11
C ILE A 47 10.53 -6.98 0.93
N ARG A 48 11.38 -6.09 0.41
CA ARG A 48 11.07 -5.29 -0.78
C ARG A 48 10.75 -6.17 -1.98
N LYS A 49 11.57 -7.19 -2.26
CA LYS A 49 11.34 -8.13 -3.36
C LYS A 49 10.00 -8.85 -3.19
N THR A 50 9.69 -9.27 -1.96
CA THR A 50 8.45 -9.98 -1.63
C THR A 50 7.23 -9.10 -1.90
N ILE A 51 7.23 -7.85 -1.41
CA ILE A 51 6.14 -6.90 -1.64
C ILE A 51 5.95 -6.60 -3.12
N LEU A 52 7.04 -6.41 -3.86
CA LEU A 52 6.99 -6.15 -5.30
C LEU A 52 6.47 -7.36 -6.08
N GLN A 53 6.87 -8.57 -5.68
CA GLN A 53 6.38 -9.80 -6.31
C GLN A 53 4.89 -9.98 -6.07
N ILE A 54 4.42 -9.81 -4.82
CA ILE A 54 2.99 -9.89 -4.50
C ILE A 54 2.20 -8.87 -5.30
N LYS A 55 2.69 -7.63 -5.43
CA LYS A 55 2.05 -6.58 -6.24
C LYS A 55 1.97 -6.95 -7.72
N PHE A 56 3.02 -7.59 -8.25
CA PHE A 56 3.07 -8.05 -9.64
C PHE A 56 2.12 -9.23 -9.89
N ASP A 57 2.00 -10.13 -8.92
CA ASP A 57 1.16 -11.32 -9.00
C ASP A 57 -0.35 -11.02 -8.80
N VAL A 58 -0.72 -9.79 -8.41
CA VAL A 58 -2.13 -9.38 -8.33
C VAL A 58 -2.74 -9.42 -9.74
N PRO A 59 -3.82 -10.19 -9.97
CA PRO A 59 -4.44 -10.27 -11.28
C PRO A 59 -4.97 -8.92 -11.77
N ASP A 60 -4.91 -8.71 -13.08
CA ASP A 60 -5.49 -7.54 -13.71
C ASP A 60 -6.97 -7.37 -13.33
N GLY A 61 -7.36 -6.15 -12.97
CA GLY A 61 -8.72 -5.82 -12.51
C GLY A 61 -8.95 -5.98 -11.01
N VAL A 62 -8.02 -6.58 -10.27
CA VAL A 62 -8.07 -6.63 -8.79
C VAL A 62 -7.35 -5.41 -8.21
N THR A 63 -8.06 -4.62 -7.40
CA THR A 63 -7.45 -3.48 -6.69
C THR A 63 -7.26 -3.85 -5.22
N ILE A 64 -6.00 -3.94 -4.78
CA ILE A 64 -5.64 -4.14 -3.38
C ILE A 64 -4.91 -2.90 -2.88
N PRO A 65 -5.35 -2.27 -1.77
CA PRO A 65 -4.61 -1.17 -1.18
C PRO A 65 -3.18 -1.58 -0.83
N GLY A 66 -2.20 -0.81 -1.29
CA GLY A 66 -0.79 -1.17 -1.10
C GLY A 66 -0.44 -1.39 0.37
N ILE A 67 -1.00 -0.58 1.28
CA ILE A 67 -0.81 -0.67 2.72
C ILE A 67 -1.26 -2.02 3.31
N GLU A 68 -2.28 -2.66 2.75
CA GLU A 68 -2.69 -4.01 3.17
C GLU A 68 -1.62 -5.05 2.81
N ILE A 69 -0.94 -4.89 1.67
CA ILE A 69 0.17 -5.76 1.27
C ILE A 69 1.34 -5.56 2.23
N TYR A 70 1.70 -4.32 2.55
CA TYR A 70 2.74 -4.04 3.55
C TYR A 70 2.39 -4.66 4.91
N HIS A 71 1.15 -4.47 5.38
CA HIS A 71 0.67 -5.05 6.64
C HIS A 71 0.74 -6.58 6.64
N ALA A 72 0.28 -7.23 5.57
CA ALA A 72 0.35 -8.68 5.42
C ALA A 72 1.78 -9.22 5.47
N VAL A 73 2.71 -8.55 4.79
CA VAL A 73 4.12 -8.99 4.74
C VAL A 73 4.82 -8.77 6.09
N PHE A 74 4.65 -7.59 6.71
CA PHE A 74 5.34 -7.25 7.96
C PHE A 74 4.74 -7.97 9.18
N THR A 75 3.41 -8.04 9.28
CA THR A 75 2.73 -8.59 10.46
C THR A 75 2.29 -10.03 10.25
N GLY A 76 1.78 -10.34 9.07
CA GLY A 76 1.31 -11.69 8.72
C GLY A 76 2.42 -12.63 8.23
N GLY A 77 3.62 -12.12 7.94
CA GLY A 77 4.71 -12.90 7.36
C GLY A 77 4.40 -13.44 5.96
N VAL A 78 3.41 -12.85 5.27
CA VAL A 78 2.93 -13.27 3.95
C VAL A 78 4.03 -13.08 2.91
N ARG A 79 4.21 -14.08 2.03
CA ARG A 79 5.23 -14.09 0.98
C ARG A 79 4.69 -14.28 -0.42
N THR A 80 3.43 -14.68 -0.57
CA THR A 80 2.82 -14.96 -1.87
C THR A 80 1.43 -14.32 -1.99
N TYR A 81 0.97 -14.13 -3.23
CA TYR A 81 -0.38 -13.61 -3.49
C TYR A 81 -1.47 -14.53 -2.90
N LYS A 82 -1.30 -15.86 -2.99
CA LYS A 82 -2.25 -16.82 -2.42
C LYS A 82 -2.37 -16.67 -0.89
N GLU A 83 -1.23 -16.56 -0.20
CA GLU A 83 -1.21 -16.31 1.25
C GLU A 83 -1.86 -14.96 1.60
N LEU A 84 -1.67 -13.93 0.76
CA LEU A 84 -2.33 -12.64 0.93
C LEU A 84 -3.86 -12.79 0.85
N GLU A 85 -4.38 -13.52 -0.14
CA GLU A 85 -5.82 -13.75 -0.28
C GLU A 85 -6.43 -14.45 0.94
N GLU A 86 -5.72 -15.42 1.51
CA GLU A 86 -6.16 -16.12 2.72
C GLU A 86 -6.09 -15.21 3.95
N TRP A 87 -4.99 -14.48 4.13
CA TRP A 87 -4.78 -13.60 5.27
C TRP A 87 -5.80 -12.44 5.31
N ARG A 88 -6.17 -11.89 4.15
CA ARG A 88 -7.17 -10.81 4.04
C ARG A 88 -8.59 -11.20 4.45
N LYS A 89 -8.91 -12.50 4.51
CA LYS A 89 -10.24 -12.96 4.95
C LYS A 89 -10.50 -12.67 6.43
N THR A 90 -9.45 -12.64 7.25
CA THR A 90 -9.55 -12.49 8.71
C THR A 90 -8.82 -11.26 9.25
N ASN A 91 -7.99 -10.59 8.44
CA ASN A 91 -7.13 -9.47 8.85
C ASN A 91 -7.36 -8.20 8.01
N GLN A 92 -8.62 -7.83 7.77
CA GLN A 92 -8.92 -6.56 7.10
C GLN A 92 -8.48 -5.39 7.98
N LEU A 93 -7.67 -4.49 7.42
CA LEU A 93 -7.13 -3.35 8.14
C LEU A 93 -8.20 -2.26 8.24
N ALA A 94 -8.80 -2.10 9.42
CA ALA A 94 -9.90 -1.16 9.66
C ALA A 94 -9.46 0.32 9.63
N ASP A 95 -8.22 0.62 10.05
CA ASP A 95 -7.62 1.95 9.95
C ASP A 95 -6.22 1.85 9.35
N SER A 96 -6.12 2.15 8.05
CA SER A 96 -4.87 2.06 7.31
C SER A 96 -3.87 3.17 7.64
N LEU A 97 -4.33 4.31 8.15
CA LEU A 97 -3.48 5.45 8.48
C LEU A 97 -2.91 5.37 9.90
N GLY A 98 -3.53 4.57 10.77
CA GLY A 98 -3.06 4.31 12.13
C GLY A 98 -2.06 3.15 12.24
N TRP A 99 -1.86 2.38 11.18
CA TRP A 99 -0.97 1.21 11.19
C TRP A 99 0.51 1.60 11.08
N LEU A 100 1.34 0.94 11.89
CA LEU A 100 2.80 1.01 11.83
C LEU A 100 3.37 -0.41 11.78
N PRO A 101 4.38 -0.69 10.94
CA PRO A 101 5.10 -1.96 10.95
C PRO A 101 5.98 -2.12 12.19
#